data_AF-E8MYC5-F1
#
_entry.id   AF-E8MYC5-F1
#
_cell.length_a   1.000
_cell.length_b   1.000
_cell.length_c   1.000
_cell.angle_alpha   90.00
_cell.angle_beta   90.00
_cell.angle_gamma   90.00
#
_symmetry.space_group_name_H-M   'P 1'
#
loop_
_entity.id
_entity.type
_entity.pdbx_description
1 polymer ?
#
loop_
_entity_poly.entity_id
_entity_poly.type
_entity_poly.pdbx_seq_one_letter_code
_entity_poly.pdbx_strand_id
1 'polypeptide(L)'
;MRSPVMTALAIAAGLIVLLGYLIPPEWTSLAYIQAVRAVFIGWAVVLAGIAAWVGVIHLFLTHLRRMSARREADRYSVLVVLAFLATAVAGMILTPADPGFQQAVLAIQVPVEATLLGLLAVTLVFASMRLFQRRKGVMAIVFVVSVVFFLLLGAGLLMPLQQTPLLGGLIGFFERLPIAGGRGILIGIALGSLMTGLRILLGADRPYSG
;
A
#
# COMPACT_ATOMS: atom_id res chain seq x y z
N MET A 1 11.30 26.10 -17.75
CA MET A 1 10.63 26.57 -19.00
C MET A 1 9.29 25.87 -19.06
N ARG A 2 8.19 26.59 -18.82
CA ARG A 2 6.84 26.01 -18.80
C ARG A 2 6.56 25.43 -20.19
N SER A 3 6.58 24.11 -20.35
CA SER A 3 6.21 23.46 -21.62
C SER A 3 4.74 23.01 -21.55
N PRO A 4 3.78 23.87 -21.95
CA PRO A 4 2.36 23.49 -22.00
C PRO A 4 2.13 22.32 -22.95
N VAL A 5 2.99 22.18 -23.97
CA VAL A 5 2.95 21.08 -24.95
C VAL A 5 3.13 19.73 -24.28
N MET A 6 4.10 19.58 -23.37
CA MET A 6 4.34 18.31 -22.66
C MET A 6 3.18 17.95 -21.73
N THR A 7 2.57 18.95 -21.10
CA THR A 7 1.38 18.74 -20.26
C THR A 7 0.18 18.31 -21.10
N ALA A 8 -0.04 18.96 -22.25
CA ALA A 8 -1.10 18.60 -23.19
C ALA A 8 -0.92 17.18 -23.74
N LEU A 9 0.32 16.79 -24.07
CA LEU A 9 0.64 15.43 -24.53
C LEU A 9 0.31 14.39 -23.45
N ALA A 10 0.67 14.66 -22.20
CA ALA A 10 0.40 13.76 -21.09
C ALA A 10 -1.10 13.59 -20.82
N ILE A 11 -1.87 14.69 -20.87
CA ILE A 11 -3.32 14.66 -20.77
C ILE A 11 -3.92 13.86 -21.93
N ALA A 12 -3.49 14.12 -23.16
CA ALA A 12 -3.97 13.40 -24.34
C ALA A 12 -3.68 11.89 -24.25
N ALA A 13 -2.47 11.51 -23.85
CA ALA A 13 -2.10 10.11 -23.66
C ALA A 13 -2.98 9.43 -22.61
N GLY A 14 -3.20 10.08 -21.47
CA GLY A 14 -4.05 9.56 -20.41
C GLY A 14 -5.54 9.47 -20.82
N LEU A 15 -6.04 10.45 -21.58
CA LEU A 15 -7.40 10.41 -22.13
C LEU A 15 -7.57 9.27 -23.16
N ILE A 16 -6.57 9.02 -24.02
CA ILE A 16 -6.59 7.90 -24.97
C ILE A 16 -6.66 6.56 -24.23
N VAL A 17 -5.87 6.38 -23.17
CA VAL A 17 -5.94 5.17 -22.33
C VAL A 17 -7.32 5.03 -21.70
N LEU A 18 -7.86 6.10 -21.13
CA LEU A 18 -9.18 6.10 -20.49
C LEU A 18 -10.29 5.75 -21.49
N LEU A 19 -10.29 6.37 -22.67
CA LEU A 19 -11.23 6.08 -23.75
C LEU A 19 -11.12 4.63 -24.21
N GLY A 20 -9.92 4.08 -24.32
CA GLY A 20 -9.73 2.67 -24.62
C GLY A 20 -10.39 1.76 -23.58
N TYR A 21 -10.39 2.09 -22.29
CA TYR A 21 -11.12 1.28 -21.30
C TYR A 21 -12.65 1.37 -21.42
N LEU A 22 -13.18 2.52 -21.88
CA LEU A 22 -14.62 2.75 -21.95
C LEU A 22 -15.28 2.20 -23.22
N ILE A 23 -14.52 1.97 -24.29
CA ILE A 23 -15.05 1.47 -25.57
C ILE A 23 -15.21 -0.06 -25.50
N PRO A 24 -16.42 -0.62 -25.74
CA PRO A 24 -16.61 -2.07 -25.81
C PRO A 24 -15.79 -2.70 -26.93
N PRO A 25 -15.20 -3.90 -26.74
CA PRO A 25 -14.43 -4.58 -27.78
C PRO A 25 -15.22 -4.92 -29.05
N GLU A 26 -16.54 -4.98 -28.94
CA GLU A 26 -17.48 -5.27 -30.03
C GLU A 26 -17.54 -4.16 -31.08
N TRP A 27 -17.14 -2.94 -30.72
CA TRP A 27 -17.19 -1.77 -31.59
C TRP A 27 -15.95 -1.73 -32.50
N THR A 28 -15.99 -2.55 -33.55
CA THR A 28 -14.86 -2.77 -34.47
C THR A 28 -14.36 -1.51 -35.17
N SER A 29 -15.20 -0.50 -35.37
CA SER A 29 -14.82 0.81 -35.94
C SER A 29 -13.79 1.58 -35.10
N LEU A 30 -13.69 1.29 -33.79
CA LEU A 30 -12.79 1.95 -32.85
C LEU A 30 -11.69 1.03 -32.33
N ALA A 31 -11.48 -0.13 -32.96
CA ALA A 31 -10.47 -1.12 -32.54
C ALA A 31 -9.04 -0.53 -32.48
N TYR A 32 -8.73 0.48 -33.29
CA TYR A 32 -7.45 1.20 -33.25
C TYR A 32 -7.15 1.82 -31.87
N ILE A 33 -8.16 2.41 -31.20
CA ILE A 33 -7.95 3.05 -29.89
C ILE A 33 -7.55 2.01 -28.84
N GLN A 34 -8.11 0.80 -28.93
CA GLN A 34 -7.74 -0.32 -28.06
C GLN A 34 -6.30 -0.78 -28.29
N ALA A 35 -5.87 -0.85 -29.55
CA ALA A 35 -4.48 -1.17 -29.89
C ALA A 35 -3.50 -0.12 -29.32
N VAL A 36 -3.80 1.17 -29.48
CA VAL A 36 -2.96 2.26 -28.92
C VAL A 36 -2.94 2.22 -27.40
N ARG A 37 -4.08 2.00 -26.74
CA ARG A 37 -4.15 1.79 -25.29
C ARG A 37 -3.23 0.65 -24.85
N ALA A 38 -3.25 -0.50 -25.53
CA ALA A 38 -2.40 -1.63 -25.19
C ALA A 38 -0.91 -1.28 -25.30
N VAL A 39 -0.52 -0.51 -26.30
CA VAL A 39 0.86 0.00 -26.45
C VAL A 39 1.24 0.93 -25.29
N PHE A 40 0.39 1.90 -24.95
CA PHE A 40 0.65 2.84 -23.86
C PHE A 40 0.73 2.16 -22.49
N ILE A 41 -0.18 1.21 -22.22
CA ILE A 41 -0.11 0.38 -21.01
C ILE A 41 1.17 -0.47 -21.01
N GLY A 42 1.55 -1.05 -22.15
CA GLY A 42 2.80 -1.77 -22.29
C GLY A 42 4.01 -0.93 -21.90
N TRP A 43 4.12 0.31 -22.42
CA TRP A 43 5.17 1.24 -22.03
C TRP A 43 5.12 1.59 -20.55
N ALA A 44 3.93 1.84 -19.99
CA ALA A 44 3.77 2.13 -18.57
C ALA A 44 4.25 0.96 -17.68
N VAL A 45 3.94 -0.28 -18.06
CA VAL A 45 4.40 -1.49 -17.35
C VAL A 45 5.92 -1.64 -17.43
N VAL A 46 6.52 -1.41 -18.61
CA VAL A 46 7.98 -1.44 -18.77
C VAL A 46 8.64 -0.37 -17.90
N LEU A 47 8.13 0.86 -17.91
CA LEU A 47 8.63 1.96 -17.09
C LEU A 47 8.47 1.67 -15.59
N ALA A 48 7.34 1.08 -15.18
CA ALA A 48 7.12 0.68 -13.79
C ALA A 48 8.10 -0.41 -13.35
N GLY A 49 8.39 -1.39 -14.22
CA GLY A 49 9.42 -2.40 -13.98
C GLY A 49 10.81 -1.79 -13.82
N ILE A 50 11.21 -0.89 -14.73
CA ILE A 50 12.49 -0.16 -14.63
C ILE A 50 12.54 0.68 -13.35
N ALA A 51 11.45 1.37 -13.00
CA ALA A 51 11.38 2.17 -11.78
C ALA A 51 11.55 1.31 -10.52
N ALA A 52 10.97 0.10 -10.49
CA ALA A 52 11.18 -0.84 -9.39
C ALA A 52 12.66 -1.25 -9.27
N TRP A 53 13.31 -1.56 -10.40
CA TRP A 53 14.76 -1.82 -10.43
C TRP A 53 15.58 -0.63 -9.94
N VAL A 54 15.27 0.58 -10.42
CA VAL A 54 15.93 1.81 -9.96
C VAL A 54 15.76 1.97 -8.45
N GLY A 55 14.59 1.68 -7.89
CA GLY A 55 14.35 1.71 -6.45
C GLY A 55 15.26 0.74 -5.67
N VAL A 56 15.33 -0.52 -6.12
CA VAL A 56 16.19 -1.54 -5.49
C VAL A 56 17.68 -1.16 -5.58
N ILE A 57 18.13 -0.76 -6.77
CA ILE A 57 19.52 -0.35 -7.01
C ILE A 57 19.85 0.90 -6.19
N HIS A 58 18.93 1.86 -6.10
CA HIS A 58 19.11 3.08 -5.34
C HIS A 58 19.29 2.79 -3.84
N LEU A 59 18.46 1.89 -3.27
CA LEU A 59 18.61 1.46 -1.88
C LEU A 59 19.99 0.82 -1.65
N PHE A 60 20.38 -0.11 -2.52
CA PHE A 60 21.68 -0.78 -2.44
C PHE A 60 22.86 0.20 -2.52
N LEU A 61 22.86 1.09 -3.53
CA LEU A 61 23.90 2.11 -3.72
C LEU A 61 23.95 3.10 -2.55
N THR A 62 22.80 3.43 -1.96
CA THR A 62 22.74 4.31 -0.78
C THR A 62 23.47 3.69 0.40
N HIS A 63 23.25 2.41 0.69
CA HIS A 63 23.95 1.72 1.77
C HIS A 63 25.43 1.47 1.45
N LEU A 64 25.78 1.19 0.19
CA LEU A 64 27.17 1.04 -0.24
C LEU A 64 27.97 2.36 -0.09
N ARG A 65 27.35 3.50 -0.40
CA ARG A 65 27.94 4.83 -0.17
C ARG A 65 28.05 5.15 1.32
N ARG A 66 27.05 4.80 2.13
CA ARG A 66 27.07 5.03 3.58
C ARG A 66 28.17 4.24 4.30
N MET A 67 28.45 3.00 3.88
CA MET A 67 29.54 2.22 4.49
C MET A 67 30.94 2.68 4.06
N SER A 68 31.06 3.27 2.87
CA SER A 68 32.34 3.76 2.32
C SER A 68 32.59 5.26 2.56
N ALA A 69 31.70 5.90 3.34
CA ALA A 69 31.80 7.32 3.66
C ALA A 69 33.05 7.61 4.52
N ARG A 70 33.82 8.65 4.14
CA ARG A 70 35.04 9.05 4.85
C ARG A 70 34.80 9.66 6.24
N ARG A 71 33.59 10.18 6.48
CA ARG A 71 33.12 10.70 7.78
C ARG A 71 31.76 10.08 8.05
N GLU A 72 31.56 9.61 9.29
CA GLU A 72 30.32 8.97 9.75
C GLU A 72 29.90 7.73 8.95
N ALA A 73 30.84 6.81 8.74
CA ALA A 73 30.54 5.52 8.11
C ALA A 73 29.49 4.74 8.94
N ASP A 74 28.41 4.33 8.28
CA ASP A 74 27.37 3.53 8.91
C ASP A 74 27.77 2.04 8.88
N ARG A 75 28.20 1.52 10.03
CA ARG A 75 28.59 0.11 10.18
C ARG A 75 27.41 -0.84 9.96
N TYR A 76 26.18 -0.41 10.24
CA TYR A 76 24.99 -1.25 10.04
C TYR A 76 24.64 -1.42 8.56
N SER A 77 25.07 -0.49 7.70
CA SER A 77 24.90 -0.62 6.25
C SER A 77 25.64 -1.84 5.67
N VAL A 78 26.71 -2.33 6.31
CA VAL A 78 27.38 -3.57 5.92
C VAL A 78 26.45 -4.78 6.07
N LEU A 79 25.74 -4.86 7.19
CA LEU A 79 24.79 -5.94 7.46
C LEU A 79 23.65 -5.93 6.45
N VAL A 80 23.12 -4.74 6.11
CA VAL A 80 22.05 -4.58 5.12
C VAL A 80 22.49 -5.06 3.75
N VAL A 81 23.68 -4.67 3.30
CA VAL A 81 24.21 -5.10 1.99
C VAL A 81 24.47 -6.60 1.95
N LEU A 82 25.05 -7.18 3.01
CA LEU A 82 25.27 -8.63 3.08
C LEU A 82 23.96 -9.41 3.08
N ALA A 83 22.97 -8.98 3.88
CA ALA A 83 21.65 -9.60 3.92
C ALA A 83 20.93 -9.49 2.56
N PHE A 84 21.03 -8.34 1.90
CA PHE A 84 20.49 -8.14 0.55
C PHE A 84 21.11 -9.12 -0.45
N LEU A 85 22.45 -9.21 -0.49
CA LEU A 85 23.15 -10.12 -1.40
C LEU A 85 22.84 -11.58 -1.10
N ALA A 86 22.85 -11.97 0.18
CA ALA A 86 22.52 -13.33 0.59
C ALA A 86 21.09 -13.71 0.16
N THR A 87 20.12 -12.82 0.38
CA THR A 87 18.72 -13.05 0.01
C THR A 87 18.53 -13.09 -1.51
N ALA A 88 19.20 -12.20 -2.25
CA ALA A 88 19.14 -12.16 -3.70
C ALA A 88 19.74 -13.43 -4.33
N VAL A 89 20.93 -13.85 -3.87
CA VAL A 89 21.60 -15.07 -4.35
C VAL A 89 20.78 -16.31 -3.99
N ALA A 90 20.29 -16.41 -2.75
CA ALA A 90 19.43 -17.51 -2.33
C ALA A 90 18.15 -17.58 -3.17
N GLY A 91 17.50 -16.45 -3.44
CA GLY A 91 16.31 -16.39 -4.28
C GLY A 91 16.55 -16.76 -5.74
N MET A 92 17.75 -16.50 -6.29
CA MET A 92 18.13 -16.93 -7.64
C MET A 92 18.40 -18.44 -7.71
N ILE A 93 18.95 -19.04 -6.66
CA ILE A 93 19.28 -20.48 -6.62
C ILE A 93 18.04 -21.32 -6.30
N LEU A 94 17.29 -20.95 -5.26
CA LEU A 94 16.15 -21.71 -4.76
C LEU A 94 14.84 -21.37 -5.49
N THR A 95 14.79 -20.25 -6.22
CA THR A 95 13.57 -19.64 -6.79
C THR A 95 12.61 -19.10 -5.71
N PRO A 96 11.87 -17.99 -5.97
CA PRO A 96 10.91 -17.41 -5.02
C PRO A 96 9.72 -18.32 -4.65
N ALA A 97 9.49 -19.38 -5.42
CA ALA A 97 8.43 -20.35 -5.18
C ALA A 97 8.84 -21.47 -4.20
N ASP A 98 10.11 -21.55 -3.81
CA ASP A 98 10.57 -22.56 -2.87
C ASP A 98 9.98 -22.35 -1.47
N PRO A 99 9.36 -23.38 -0.86
CA PRO A 99 8.74 -23.26 0.46
C PRO A 99 9.72 -22.88 1.57
N GLY A 100 10.97 -23.37 1.51
CA GLY A 100 11.99 -23.07 2.51
C GLY A 100 12.45 -21.62 2.43
N PHE A 101 12.65 -21.10 1.21
CA PHE A 101 12.94 -19.69 0.97
C PHE A 101 11.80 -18.79 1.42
N GLN A 102 10.55 -19.13 1.10
CA GLN A 102 9.38 -18.37 1.57
C GLN A 102 9.28 -18.34 3.09
N GLN A 103 9.47 -19.48 3.76
CA GLN A 103 9.47 -19.55 5.22
C GLN A 103 10.59 -18.70 5.84
N ALA A 104 11.80 -18.74 5.28
CA ALA A 104 12.91 -17.91 5.75
C ALA A 104 12.61 -16.40 5.63
N VAL A 105 12.04 -15.97 4.50
CA VAL A 105 11.64 -14.57 4.31
C VAL A 105 10.53 -14.19 5.29
N LEU A 106 9.49 -15.02 5.41
CA LEU A 106 8.36 -14.76 6.32
C LEU A 106 8.77 -14.75 7.80
N ALA A 107 9.77 -15.56 8.18
CA ALA A 107 10.31 -15.58 9.54
C ALA A 107 10.96 -14.25 9.95
N ILE A 108 11.38 -13.43 8.98
CA ILE A 108 11.90 -12.07 9.22
C ILE A 108 10.78 -11.03 9.04
N GLN A 109 9.97 -11.17 7.98
CA GLN A 109 8.93 -10.19 7.64
C GLN A 109 7.81 -10.13 8.69
N VAL A 110 7.27 -11.28 9.12
CA VAL A 110 6.13 -11.33 10.03
C VAL A 110 6.44 -10.69 11.39
N PRO A 111 7.60 -10.95 12.05
CA PRO A 111 7.94 -10.26 13.28
C PRO A 111 8.13 -8.75 13.11
N VAL A 112 8.75 -8.30 12.01
CA VAL A 112 8.90 -6.86 11.74
C VAL A 112 7.53 -6.19 11.59
N GLU A 113 6.63 -6.77 10.81
CA GLU A 113 5.25 -6.29 10.68
C GLU A 113 4.53 -6.28 12.02
N ALA A 114 4.65 -7.35 12.82
CA ALA A 114 4.06 -7.44 14.14
C ALA A 114 4.59 -6.37 15.11
N THR A 115 5.90 -6.06 15.08
CA THR A 115 6.48 -5.00 15.92
C THR A 115 5.96 -3.60 15.51
N LEU A 116 5.82 -3.34 14.21
CA LEU A 116 5.26 -2.08 13.70
C LEU A 116 3.78 -1.94 14.07
N LEU A 117 3.00 -3.02 13.94
CA LEU A 117 1.61 -3.06 14.38
C LEU A 117 1.50 -2.92 15.91
N GLY A 118 2.43 -3.48 16.67
CA GLY A 118 2.52 -3.30 18.12
C GLY A 118 2.79 -1.85 18.51
N LEU A 119 3.75 -1.18 17.86
CA LEU A 119 4.01 0.25 18.05
C LEU A 119 2.79 1.11 17.69
N LEU A 120 2.10 0.78 16.59
CA LEU A 120 0.83 1.42 16.23
C LEU A 120 -0.25 1.21 17.30
N ALA A 121 -0.39 0.00 17.84
CA ALA A 121 -1.35 -0.28 18.89
C ALA A 121 -1.07 0.54 20.15
N VAL A 122 0.19 0.56 20.63
CA VAL A 122 0.58 1.34 21.82
C VAL A 122 0.36 2.84 21.60
N THR A 123 0.74 3.37 20.43
CA THR A 123 0.55 4.80 20.12
C THR A 123 -0.93 5.16 20.00
N LEU A 124 -1.78 4.30 19.43
CA LEU A 124 -3.23 4.48 19.37
C LEU A 124 -3.88 4.44 20.75
N VAL A 125 -3.45 3.53 21.64
CA VAL A 125 -3.93 3.48 23.03
C VAL A 125 -3.56 4.77 23.76
N PHE A 126 -2.31 5.23 23.64
CA PHE A 126 -1.89 6.49 24.25
C PHE A 126 -2.66 7.69 23.69
N ALA A 127 -2.87 7.74 22.37
CA ALA A 127 -3.67 8.78 21.73
C ALA A 127 -5.13 8.75 22.21
N SER A 128 -5.70 7.56 22.39
CA SER A 128 -7.06 7.34 22.92
C SER A 128 -7.18 7.85 24.36
N MET A 129 -6.23 7.49 25.22
CA MET A 129 -6.17 8.00 26.60
C MET A 129 -6.07 9.53 26.63
N ARG A 130 -5.19 10.11 25.79
CA ARG A 130 -5.03 11.56 25.67
C ARG A 130 -6.32 12.24 25.19
N LEU A 131 -7.05 11.61 24.27
CA LEU A 131 -8.33 12.11 23.78
C LEU A 131 -9.37 12.15 24.91
N PHE A 132 -9.46 11.11 25.74
CA PHE A 132 -10.38 11.05 26.87
C PHE A 132 -10.07 12.08 27.97
N GLN A 133 -8.79 12.33 28.25
CA GLN A 133 -8.41 13.35 29.23
C GLN A 133 -8.83 14.76 28.79
N ARG A 134 -8.89 15.03 27.47
CA ARG A 134 -9.17 16.36 26.92
C ARG A 134 -10.63 16.58 26.49
N ARG A 135 -11.38 15.52 26.17
CA ARG A 135 -12.76 15.60 25.66
C ARG A 135 -13.69 14.82 26.59
N LYS A 136 -14.61 15.50 27.27
CA LYS A 136 -15.64 14.89 28.14
C LYS A 136 -17.06 14.90 27.54
N GLY A 137 -17.16 14.82 26.21
CA GLY A 137 -18.45 14.84 25.49
C GLY A 137 -19.00 13.44 25.19
N VAL A 138 -20.24 13.38 24.70
CA VAL A 138 -20.91 12.14 24.25
C VAL A 138 -20.04 11.33 23.27
N MET A 139 -19.33 12.01 22.38
CA MET A 139 -18.42 11.37 21.41
C MET A 139 -17.29 10.58 22.08
N ALA A 140 -16.79 11.05 23.22
CA ALA A 140 -15.77 10.33 23.99
C ALA A 140 -16.36 9.05 24.60
N ILE A 141 -17.55 9.12 25.17
CA ILE A 141 -18.25 7.94 25.73
C ILE A 141 -18.48 6.89 24.65
N VAL A 142 -19.03 7.30 23.49
CA VAL A 142 -19.26 6.40 22.35
C VAL A 142 -17.95 5.73 21.92
N PHE A 143 -16.86 6.50 21.83
CA PHE A 143 -15.55 5.96 21.48
C PHE A 143 -15.03 4.94 22.50
N VAL A 144 -15.11 5.20 23.82
CA VAL A 144 -14.72 4.20 24.85
C VAL A 144 -15.51 2.92 24.66
N VAL A 145 -16.85 3.04 24.56
CA VAL A 145 -17.74 1.89 24.47
C VAL A 145 -17.42 1.07 23.23
N SER A 146 -17.20 1.73 22.07
CA SER A 146 -16.78 1.05 20.84
C SER A 146 -15.43 0.36 21.01
N VAL A 147 -14.41 1.02 21.57
CA VAL A 147 -13.08 0.44 21.76
C VAL A 147 -13.17 -0.80 22.67
N VAL A 148 -13.82 -0.69 23.82
CA VAL A 148 -14.00 -1.82 24.74
C VAL A 148 -14.76 -2.95 24.06
N PHE A 149 -15.86 -2.65 23.38
CA PHE A 149 -16.65 -3.65 22.66
C PHE A 149 -15.83 -4.41 21.61
N PHE A 150 -15.07 -3.69 20.76
CA PHE A 150 -14.23 -4.32 19.74
C PHE A 150 -13.04 -5.09 20.33
N LEU A 151 -12.48 -4.65 21.46
CA LEU A 151 -11.45 -5.40 22.19
C LEU A 151 -12.01 -6.72 22.74
N LEU A 152 -13.22 -6.70 23.32
CA LEU A 152 -13.89 -7.90 23.82
C LEU A 152 -14.24 -8.88 22.69
N LEU A 153 -14.71 -8.35 21.55
CA LEU A 153 -14.94 -9.14 20.34
C LEU A 153 -13.65 -9.80 19.84
N GLY A 154 -12.58 -9.01 19.66
CA GLY A 154 -11.29 -9.51 19.18
C GLY A 154 -10.62 -10.50 20.13
N ALA A 155 -10.87 -10.40 21.43
CA ALA A 155 -10.37 -11.34 22.44
C ALA A 155 -11.15 -12.66 22.49
N GLY A 156 -12.24 -12.81 21.72
CA GLY A 156 -13.05 -14.03 21.70
C GLY A 156 -13.92 -14.24 22.95
N LEU A 157 -14.04 -13.24 23.83
CA LEU A 157 -14.81 -13.36 25.09
C LEU A 157 -16.32 -13.48 24.85
N LEU A 158 -16.79 -13.09 23.65
CA LEU A 158 -18.19 -13.18 23.24
C LEU A 158 -18.53 -14.46 22.46
N MET A 159 -17.54 -15.36 22.27
CA MET A 159 -17.72 -16.63 21.56
C MET A 159 -18.82 -17.53 22.15
N PRO A 160 -19.02 -17.63 23.49
CA PRO A 160 -20.13 -18.42 24.04
C PRO A 160 -21.52 -17.89 23.63
N LEU A 161 -21.67 -16.58 23.40
CA LEU A 161 -22.93 -15.97 23.00
C LEU A 161 -23.29 -16.25 21.53
N GLN A 162 -22.32 -16.70 20.73
CA GLN A 162 -22.54 -17.06 19.32
C GLN A 162 -23.40 -18.32 19.14
N GLN A 163 -23.58 -19.13 20.20
CA GLN A 163 -24.40 -20.34 20.16
C GLN A 163 -25.90 -20.05 20.02
N THR A 164 -26.33 -18.81 20.26
CA THR A 164 -27.71 -18.38 20.04
C THR A 164 -27.88 -17.82 18.62
N PRO A 165 -28.90 -18.24 17.83
CA PRO A 165 -29.03 -17.85 16.43
C PRO A 165 -29.11 -16.34 16.19
N LEU A 166 -29.77 -15.60 17.11
CA LEU A 166 -29.92 -14.15 16.99
C LEU A 166 -28.65 -13.38 17.37
N LEU A 167 -28.01 -13.70 18.51
CA LEU A 167 -26.79 -12.99 18.91
C LEU A 167 -25.57 -13.41 18.09
N GLY A 168 -25.49 -14.66 17.63
CA GLY A 168 -24.43 -15.12 16.73
C GLY A 168 -24.41 -14.38 15.40
N GLY A 169 -25.58 -14.10 14.81
CA GLY A 169 -25.68 -13.28 13.60
C GLY A 169 -25.18 -11.85 13.81
N LEU A 170 -25.53 -11.23 14.94
CA LEU A 170 -25.08 -9.88 15.28
C LEU A 170 -23.58 -9.82 15.57
N ILE A 171 -23.05 -10.73 16.38
CA ILE A 171 -21.62 -10.81 16.70
C ILE A 171 -20.81 -11.04 15.41
N GLY A 172 -21.25 -11.98 14.55
CA GLY A 172 -20.60 -12.25 13.27
C GLY A 172 -20.64 -11.07 12.30
N PHE A 173 -21.65 -10.19 12.38
CA PHE A 173 -21.65 -8.93 11.65
C PHE A 173 -20.56 -7.97 12.16
N PHE A 174 -20.47 -7.79 13.49
CA PHE A 174 -19.46 -6.89 14.07
C PHE A 174 -18.03 -7.40 13.89
N GLU A 175 -17.79 -8.71 13.92
CA GLU A 175 -16.47 -9.31 13.66
C GLU A 175 -15.95 -9.02 12.24
N ARG A 176 -16.85 -8.82 11.28
CA ARG A 176 -16.48 -8.50 9.89
C ARG A 176 -16.16 -7.02 9.68
N LEU A 177 -16.58 -6.13 10.59
CA LEU A 177 -16.37 -4.68 10.44
C LEU A 177 -14.89 -4.28 10.39
N PRO A 178 -13.98 -4.78 11.24
CA PRO A 178 -12.55 -4.46 11.13
C PRO A 178 -11.94 -4.87 9.79
N ILE A 179 -12.32 -6.05 9.28
CA ILE A 179 -11.88 -6.55 7.97
C ILE A 179 -12.43 -5.66 6.85
N ALA A 180 -13.70 -5.24 6.95
CA ALA A 180 -14.30 -4.27 6.03
C ALA A 180 -13.58 -2.91 6.11
N GLY A 181 -13.17 -2.46 7.29
CA GLY A 181 -12.37 -1.26 7.50
C GLY A 181 -11.01 -1.34 6.81
N GLY A 182 -10.30 -2.46 6.94
CA GLY A 182 -9.03 -2.71 6.23
C GLY A 182 -9.21 -2.66 4.70
N ARG A 183 -10.28 -3.28 4.19
CA ARG A 183 -10.65 -3.16 2.76
C ARG A 183 -11.01 -1.72 2.37
N GLY A 184 -11.67 -0.98 3.25
CA GLY A 184 -11.96 0.43 3.07
C GLY A 184 -10.70 1.29 2.92
N ILE A 185 -9.64 1.00 3.68
CA ILE A 185 -8.34 1.65 3.52
C ILE A 185 -7.74 1.34 2.14
N LEU A 186 -7.78 0.08 1.70
CA LEU A 186 -7.30 -0.30 0.37
C LEU A 186 -8.07 0.39 -0.76
N ILE A 187 -9.40 0.47 -0.63
CA ILE A 187 -10.26 1.23 -1.55
C ILE A 187 -9.87 2.71 -1.52
N GLY A 188 -9.63 3.29 -0.33
CA GLY A 188 -9.19 4.67 -0.16
C GLY A 188 -7.85 4.94 -0.84
N ILE A 189 -6.88 4.04 -0.72
CA ILE A 189 -5.58 4.13 -1.41
C ILE A 189 -5.79 4.07 -2.94
N ALA A 190 -6.64 3.14 -3.42
CA ALA A 190 -6.95 3.03 -4.83
C ALA A 190 -7.62 4.32 -5.36
N LEU A 191 -8.65 4.82 -4.69
CA LEU A 191 -9.33 6.08 -5.03
C LEU A 191 -8.39 7.29 -4.95
N GLY A 192 -7.49 7.33 -3.96
CA GLY A 192 -6.46 8.36 -3.86
C GLY A 192 -5.54 8.36 -5.08
N SER A 193 -5.06 7.18 -5.49
CA SER A 193 -4.22 7.05 -6.68
C SER A 193 -4.96 7.44 -7.97
N LEU A 194 -6.25 7.06 -8.10
CA LEU A 194 -7.11 7.48 -9.19
C LEU A 194 -7.32 9.00 -9.20
N MET A 195 -7.50 9.62 -8.04
CA MET A 195 -7.66 11.07 -7.93
C MET A 195 -6.38 11.81 -8.36
N THR A 196 -5.20 11.31 -8.01
CA THR A 196 -3.93 11.86 -8.51
C THR A 196 -3.86 11.77 -10.03
N GLY A 197 -4.25 10.63 -10.62
CA GLY A 197 -4.35 10.50 -12.08
C GLY A 197 -5.35 11.48 -12.70
N LEU A 198 -6.54 11.61 -12.12
CA LEU A 198 -7.59 12.50 -12.60
C LEU A 198 -7.18 13.98 -12.52
N ARG A 199 -6.48 14.40 -11.47
CA ARG A 199 -5.95 15.77 -11.35
C ARG A 199 -4.96 16.09 -12.47
N ILE A 200 -4.13 15.13 -12.86
CA ILE A 200 -3.23 15.27 -14.01
C ILE A 200 -4.06 15.37 -15.30
N LEU A 201 -5.05 14.50 -15.51
CA LEU A 201 -5.92 14.51 -16.70
C LEU A 201 -6.71 15.83 -16.86
N LEU A 202 -7.21 16.38 -15.76
CA LEU A 202 -7.93 17.66 -15.74
C LEU A 202 -6.98 18.87 -15.82
N GLY A 203 -5.66 18.66 -15.84
CA GLY A 203 -4.65 19.71 -15.89
C GLY A 203 -4.54 20.55 -14.61
N ALA A 204 -5.12 20.08 -13.50
CA ALA A 204 -4.99 20.69 -12.19
C ALA A 204 -3.55 20.54 -11.67
N ASP A 205 -2.97 19.34 -11.86
CA ASP A 205 -1.57 19.06 -11.59
C ASP A 205 -0.78 19.02 -12.92
N ARG A 206 0.29 19.82 -13.02
CA ARG A 206 1.12 19.92 -14.25
C ARG A 206 2.48 19.24 -14.03
N PRO A 207 2.64 17.96 -14.40
CA PRO A 207 3.84 17.18 -14.06
C PRO A 207 5.16 17.71 -14.67
N TYR A 208 5.09 18.52 -15.73
CA TYR A 208 6.27 18.98 -16.49
C TYR A 208 6.51 20.50 -16.40
N SER A 209 5.96 21.18 -15.38
CA SER A 209 6.00 22.64 -15.28
C SER A 209 7.22 23.22 -14.55
N GLY A 210 8.39 22.56 -14.63
CA GLY A 210 9.65 23.06 -14.08
C GLY A 210 10.03 24.47 -14.52
#